data_AF-A0AAU7AG55-F1
#
_entry.id   AF-A0AAU7AG55-F1
#
_cell.length_a   1.000
_cell.length_b   1.000
_cell.length_c   1.000
_cell.angle_alpha   90.00
_cell.angle_beta   90.00
_cell.angle_gamma   90.00
#
_symmetry.space_group_name_H-M   'P 1'
#
loop_
_entity.id
_entity.type
_entity.pdbx_description
1 polymer ?
#
loop_
_entity_poly.entity_id
_entity_poly.type
_entity_poly.pdbx_seq_one_letter_code
_entity_poly.pdbx_strand_id
1 'polypeptide(L)'
;MTRAYDPPRQLTPRPAKDPMEIELVYNVRPCGTCNFFWPKDPSKQIYGPYPIYDFLTDYPKTKTPDGTPEIFDWVKGVTREEGYPNGEVMDGCRKAPIMTMGINPNMTAFSPGTKGTSWVYPGFTDDDNTDGFAKYAYYYRYRNVYQERFAFDEVKKFLIGGTSITPTANVTVTEDQVIAAEDGKIIEAKRTDAGPTFEVGIEYTSGEKIQLTLERDTGTPRYVLLFDHEKPDNAFKKGDAIISKMSIPADEGVDIYQELQTYYEQFVPTLNAFSHYLDDNGHTADLQIGEDVCQLDMVACASPHWNPGFLGGSKASENKIILNCVTQNGWALKQLIMTKPAVLFLVGESSYTMFRHAFGAHIKRDPPLPVHPYDNAFTLFRETADNDKPTMFSYSTNVDGQAFEIDTLIIVTPHFSYDANFLPQFRLSHKWLADLKENSPECVKFLETDKRITFDKAEFGYDAFQFSETDAPAILAKIKSDWPRAWSDLKASYYNAHETMADVLGHLYDTGALSWDDAGNYLSRGAGPCKFCVNTHWQFPEGCPYGKPDETPLPIGFLDKVAAEISATGKG
;
A
#
# COMPACT_ATOMS: atom_id res chain seq x y z
N MET A 1 -14.35 29.74 6.57
CA MET A 1 -14.62 29.06 5.30
C MET A 1 -16.04 28.52 5.35
N THR A 2 -16.75 28.43 4.22
CA THR A 2 -18.16 28.01 4.23
C THR A 2 -18.26 26.50 4.41
N ARG A 3 -19.14 26.01 5.31
CA ARG A 3 -19.59 24.59 5.48
C ARG A 3 -20.15 23.91 4.21
N ALA A 4 -19.95 24.51 3.03
CA ALA A 4 -20.49 24.09 1.75
C ALA A 4 -19.62 23.05 1.02
N TYR A 5 -18.36 22.85 1.42
CA TYR A 5 -17.45 21.88 0.79
C TYR A 5 -17.35 20.53 1.53
N ASP A 6 -18.26 20.27 2.48
CA ASP A 6 -18.40 18.97 3.15
C ASP A 6 -19.67 18.24 2.69
N PRO A 7 -19.61 17.52 1.56
CA PRO A 7 -20.74 16.75 1.09
C PRO A 7 -21.01 15.54 1.99
N PRO A 8 -22.30 15.24 2.26
CA PRO A 8 -22.63 14.00 2.94
C PRO A 8 -22.21 12.81 2.08
N ARG A 9 -22.04 11.66 2.73
CA ARG A 9 -21.70 10.40 2.07
C ARG A 9 -22.47 10.18 0.75
N GLN A 10 -21.75 9.94 -0.34
CA GLN A 10 -22.26 9.96 -1.71
C GLN A 10 -22.38 8.56 -2.31
N LEU A 11 -23.58 8.15 -2.70
CA LEU A 11 -23.79 6.90 -3.48
C LEU A 11 -23.49 7.08 -4.97
N THR A 12 -23.44 8.33 -5.42
CA THR A 12 -23.12 8.73 -6.79
C THR A 12 -22.23 9.97 -6.69
N PRO A 13 -20.95 9.88 -7.10
CA PRO A 13 -20.06 11.03 -7.11
C PRO A 13 -20.63 12.19 -7.93
N ARG A 14 -20.27 13.42 -7.58
CA ARG A 14 -20.80 14.62 -8.21
C ARG A 14 -19.68 15.56 -8.67
N PRO A 15 -19.86 16.27 -9.80
CA PRO A 15 -18.89 17.30 -10.20
C PRO A 15 -18.87 18.43 -9.17
N ALA A 16 -17.68 18.77 -8.66
CA ALA A 16 -17.50 19.89 -7.72
C ALA A 16 -17.37 21.24 -8.41
N LYS A 17 -17.25 21.25 -9.76
CA LYS A 17 -16.84 22.40 -10.60
C LYS A 17 -15.46 22.94 -10.23
N ASP A 18 -14.60 22.07 -9.73
CA ASP A 18 -13.20 22.35 -9.44
C ASP A 18 -12.28 21.63 -10.43
N PRO A 19 -11.00 22.02 -10.52
CA PRO A 19 -9.97 21.18 -11.11
C PRO A 19 -9.99 19.75 -10.54
N MET A 20 -9.60 18.78 -11.37
CA MET A 20 -9.68 17.34 -11.04
C MET A 20 -8.95 16.98 -9.74
N GLU A 21 -7.81 17.60 -9.46
CA GLU A 21 -7.02 17.38 -8.24
C GLU A 21 -7.81 17.68 -6.95
N ILE A 22 -8.73 18.62 -6.99
CA ILE A 22 -9.56 19.04 -5.85
C ILE A 22 -10.87 18.23 -5.88
N GLU A 23 -11.47 18.01 -7.06
CA GLU A 23 -12.66 17.17 -7.22
C GLU A 23 -12.44 15.75 -6.67
N LEU A 24 -11.25 15.18 -6.84
CA LEU A 24 -10.92 13.86 -6.31
C LEU A 24 -11.03 13.81 -4.79
N VAL A 25 -10.52 14.83 -4.08
CA VAL A 25 -10.66 14.94 -2.62
C VAL A 25 -12.15 15.05 -2.23
N TYR A 26 -12.91 15.87 -2.96
CA TYR A 26 -14.35 16.05 -2.73
C TYR A 26 -15.18 14.78 -2.94
N ASN A 27 -14.79 13.92 -3.88
CA ASN A 27 -15.56 12.72 -4.25
C ASN A 27 -15.09 11.43 -3.58
N VAL A 28 -13.79 11.28 -3.33
CA VAL A 28 -13.21 10.06 -2.75
C VAL A 28 -13.49 9.99 -1.25
N ARG A 29 -13.23 11.07 -0.51
CA ARG A 29 -13.42 11.12 0.95
C ARG A 29 -14.83 10.69 1.39
N PRO A 30 -15.95 11.25 0.85
CA PRO A 30 -17.30 10.86 1.23
C PRO A 30 -17.85 9.66 0.44
N CYS A 31 -17.03 8.88 -0.27
CA CYS A 31 -17.54 7.85 -1.17
C CYS A 31 -18.37 6.77 -0.45
N GLY A 32 -19.54 6.45 -1.01
CA GLY A 32 -20.49 5.46 -0.49
C GLY A 32 -20.94 4.42 -1.51
N THR A 33 -20.30 4.36 -2.68
CA THR A 33 -20.75 3.51 -3.81
C THR A 33 -20.76 2.01 -3.47
N CYS A 34 -19.99 1.58 -2.47
CA CYS A 34 -19.88 0.20 -2.00
C CYS A 34 -20.41 0.04 -0.56
N ASN A 35 -21.63 0.52 -0.26
CA ASN A 35 -22.21 0.49 1.10
C ASN A 35 -22.37 -0.93 1.70
N PHE A 36 -22.29 -2.00 0.90
CA PHE A 36 -22.25 -3.39 1.41
C PHE A 36 -20.90 -3.76 2.03
N PHE A 37 -19.81 -3.17 1.50
CA PHE A 37 -18.44 -3.37 1.95
C PHE A 37 -18.10 -2.35 3.04
N TRP A 38 -18.60 -1.13 2.89
CA TRP A 38 -18.40 -0.03 3.83
C TRP A 38 -19.74 0.58 4.22
N PRO A 39 -20.49 0.03 5.18
CA PRO A 39 -21.80 0.56 5.55
C PRO A 39 -21.72 1.93 6.23
N LYS A 40 -22.71 2.80 5.97
CA LYS A 40 -22.84 4.10 6.66
C LYS A 40 -23.30 3.94 8.10
N ASP A 41 -24.14 2.94 8.33
CA ASP A 41 -24.71 2.60 9.63
C ASP A 41 -23.64 1.92 10.49
N PRO A 42 -23.18 2.53 11.60
CA PRO A 42 -22.15 1.96 12.47
C PRO A 42 -22.50 0.55 12.95
N SER A 43 -23.78 0.26 13.21
CA SER A 43 -24.23 -1.06 13.68
C SER A 43 -23.99 -2.19 12.67
N LYS A 44 -23.72 -1.85 11.40
CA LYS A 44 -23.46 -2.82 10.33
C LYS A 44 -21.98 -2.94 9.97
N GLN A 45 -21.10 -2.19 10.64
CA GLN A 45 -19.66 -2.21 10.38
C GLN A 45 -19.08 -3.56 10.84
N ILE A 46 -18.73 -4.39 9.86
CA ILE A 46 -18.24 -5.77 10.05
C ILE A 46 -16.80 -5.84 10.55
N TYR A 47 -15.94 -4.91 10.12
CA TYR A 47 -14.51 -4.94 10.42
C TYR A 47 -14.15 -4.25 11.75
N GLY A 48 -14.96 -3.27 12.13
CA GLY A 48 -14.69 -2.33 13.21
C GLY A 48 -15.84 -2.27 14.24
N PRO A 49 -15.99 -1.14 14.93
CA PRO A 49 -15.36 0.15 14.67
C PRO A 49 -13.86 0.16 15.05
N TYR A 50 -13.10 1.10 14.50
CA TYR A 50 -11.67 1.29 14.75
C TYR A 50 -11.38 2.58 15.50
N PRO A 51 -10.27 2.62 16.27
CA PRO A 51 -9.72 3.87 16.80
C PRO A 51 -9.58 4.95 15.72
N ILE A 52 -10.12 6.13 16.01
CA ILE A 52 -9.97 7.33 15.17
C ILE A 52 -9.30 8.43 15.99
N TYR A 53 -8.36 9.14 15.37
CA TYR A 53 -7.81 10.39 15.89
C TYR A 53 -8.05 11.53 14.91
N ASP A 54 -7.88 12.75 15.37
CA ASP A 54 -7.90 13.93 14.52
C ASP A 54 -6.81 14.93 14.88
N PHE A 55 -6.45 15.77 13.91
CA PHE A 55 -5.48 16.84 14.09
C PHE A 55 -6.11 18.03 14.80
N LEU A 56 -5.29 18.70 15.61
CA LEU A 56 -5.69 19.90 16.35
C LEU A 56 -5.75 21.16 15.47
N THR A 57 -5.24 21.10 14.24
CA THR A 57 -5.17 22.21 13.28
C THR A 57 -5.27 21.69 11.85
N ASP A 58 -5.67 22.54 10.90
CA ASP A 58 -5.74 22.20 9.46
C ASP A 58 -4.41 21.67 8.90
N TYR A 59 -3.31 22.29 9.34
CA TYR A 59 -1.95 22.01 8.89
C TYR A 59 -1.07 21.76 10.12
N PRO A 60 -1.13 20.55 10.70
CA PRO A 60 -0.41 20.23 11.93
C PRO A 60 1.09 20.33 11.73
N LYS A 61 1.78 20.90 12.72
CA LYS A 61 3.25 20.82 12.78
C LYS A 61 3.64 19.41 13.19
N THR A 62 4.16 18.65 12.25
CA THR A 62 4.62 17.28 12.45
C THR A 62 6.11 17.24 12.78
N LYS A 63 6.55 16.15 13.39
CA LYS A 63 7.97 15.79 13.49
C LYS A 63 8.39 15.05 12.23
N THR A 64 9.62 15.27 11.80
CA THR A 64 10.28 14.49 10.74
C THR A 64 11.12 13.40 11.41
N PRO A 65 11.12 12.16 10.91
CA PRO A 65 11.99 11.12 11.43
C PRO A 65 13.47 11.45 11.17
N ASP A 66 14.35 11.06 12.09
CA ASP A 66 15.80 11.07 11.87
C ASP A 66 16.23 9.70 11.33
N GLY A 67 16.68 9.66 10.08
CA GLY A 67 16.89 8.40 9.35
C GLY A 67 15.56 7.67 9.05
N THR A 68 15.58 6.34 9.15
CA THR A 68 14.42 5.46 8.90
C THR A 68 14.07 4.64 10.15
N PRO A 69 13.66 5.29 11.27
CA PRO A 69 13.30 4.58 12.48
C PRO A 69 12.07 3.71 12.22
N GLU A 70 12.00 2.54 12.87
CA GLU A 70 10.81 1.68 12.84
C GLU A 70 9.57 2.41 13.39
N ILE A 71 9.74 3.23 14.42
CA ILE A 71 8.67 4.02 15.03
C ILE A 71 9.21 5.36 15.57
N PHE A 72 8.44 6.43 15.45
CA PHE A 72 8.76 7.73 16.05
C PHE A 72 7.51 8.50 16.47
N ASP A 73 7.64 9.37 17.47
CA ASP A 73 6.59 10.32 17.86
C ASP A 73 6.41 11.36 16.75
N TRP A 74 5.19 11.50 16.24
CA TRP A 74 4.90 12.28 15.04
C TRP A 74 4.15 13.57 15.35
N VAL A 75 2.98 13.47 15.99
CA VAL A 75 2.07 14.61 16.18
C VAL A 75 1.17 14.43 17.39
N LYS A 76 0.75 15.56 17.98
CA LYS A 76 -0.32 15.59 18.98
C LYS A 76 -1.69 15.62 18.29
N GLY A 77 -2.61 14.80 18.79
CA GLY A 77 -3.97 14.73 18.28
C GLY A 77 -5.00 14.62 19.39
N VAL A 78 -6.23 14.36 18.98
CA VAL A 78 -7.36 14.10 19.85
C VAL A 78 -8.14 12.89 19.33
N THR A 79 -8.63 12.02 20.21
CA THR A 79 -9.45 10.88 19.79
C THR A 79 -10.83 11.33 19.31
N ARG A 80 -11.44 10.58 18.40
CA ARG A 80 -12.82 10.78 17.95
C ARG A 80 -13.63 9.51 18.14
N GLU A 81 -14.94 9.62 17.92
CA GLU A 81 -15.81 8.44 17.88
C GLU A 81 -15.22 7.38 16.93
N GLU A 82 -15.15 6.15 17.41
CA GLU A 82 -14.60 5.03 16.65
C GLU A 82 -15.40 4.84 15.35
N GLY A 83 -14.70 4.48 14.27
CA GLY A 83 -15.31 4.42 12.94
C GLY A 83 -14.51 3.63 11.94
N TYR A 84 -14.78 3.88 10.66
CA TYR A 84 -13.94 3.39 9.57
C TYR A 84 -12.96 4.48 9.13
N PRO A 85 -11.81 4.11 8.54
CA PRO A 85 -10.88 5.08 7.95
C PRO A 85 -11.59 5.95 6.90
N ASN A 86 -10.93 6.95 6.33
CA ASN A 86 -11.44 7.59 5.13
C ASN A 86 -10.93 6.83 3.89
N GLY A 87 -11.63 6.94 2.75
CA GLY A 87 -11.07 6.46 1.48
C GLY A 87 -9.81 7.25 1.14
N GLU A 88 -8.80 6.60 0.58
CA GLU A 88 -7.49 7.17 0.28
C GLU A 88 -7.46 7.75 -1.15
N VAL A 89 -7.10 9.03 -1.27
CA VAL A 89 -6.58 9.57 -2.54
C VAL A 89 -5.08 9.24 -2.61
N MET A 90 -4.46 9.50 -3.75
CA MET A 90 -3.02 9.29 -3.93
C MET A 90 -2.21 9.96 -2.81
N ASP A 91 -1.14 9.32 -2.37
CA ASP A 91 -0.15 9.85 -1.44
C ASP A 91 0.93 10.60 -2.22
N GLY A 92 1.27 11.80 -1.76
CA GLY A 92 2.36 12.59 -2.32
C GLY A 92 2.00 13.58 -3.43
N CYS A 93 3.05 14.12 -4.05
CA CYS A 93 2.97 15.13 -5.09
C CYS A 93 2.15 14.66 -6.29
N ARG A 94 1.13 15.46 -6.66
CA ARG A 94 0.21 15.22 -7.79
C ARG A 94 0.85 15.33 -9.16
N LYS A 95 2.15 15.65 -9.21
CA LYS A 95 2.97 15.80 -10.43
C LYS A 95 4.32 15.09 -10.27
N ALA A 96 4.43 14.16 -9.32
CA ALA A 96 5.60 13.30 -9.21
C ALA A 96 5.80 12.54 -10.54
N PRO A 97 7.04 12.48 -11.07
CA PRO A 97 7.30 11.81 -12.34
C PRO A 97 7.31 10.28 -12.23
N ILE A 98 7.39 9.75 -11.01
CA ILE A 98 7.30 8.32 -10.72
C ILE A 98 6.00 8.06 -9.95
N MET A 99 5.29 7.00 -10.33
CA MET A 99 4.08 6.56 -9.65
C MET A 99 4.17 5.08 -9.32
N THR A 100 3.78 4.69 -8.11
CA THR A 100 3.47 3.30 -7.77
C THR A 100 1.96 3.13 -7.65
N MET A 101 1.42 2.03 -8.18
CA MET A 101 -0.01 1.73 -8.11
C MET A 101 -0.27 0.28 -7.69
N GLY A 102 -0.83 0.09 -6.51
CA GLY A 102 -1.09 -1.22 -5.93
C GLY A 102 -2.57 -1.53 -5.69
N ILE A 103 -2.79 -2.45 -4.75
CA ILE A 103 -4.10 -2.74 -4.15
C ILE A 103 -4.08 -2.24 -2.69
N ASN A 104 -5.25 -1.92 -2.13
CA ASN A 104 -5.37 -1.34 -0.78
C ASN A 104 -5.85 -2.35 0.29
N PRO A 105 -5.05 -3.35 0.72
CA PRO A 105 -5.32 -4.11 1.93
C PRO A 105 -4.81 -3.37 3.18
N ASN A 106 -5.05 -2.05 3.27
CA ASN A 106 -4.43 -1.21 4.29
C ASN A 106 -5.21 -1.07 5.60
N MET A 107 -5.97 -2.10 5.99
CA MET A 107 -6.72 -2.07 7.25
C MET A 107 -5.91 -2.75 8.37
N THR A 108 -4.72 -2.22 8.64
CA THR A 108 -3.72 -2.79 9.56
C THR A 108 -4.25 -3.04 10.97
N ALA A 109 -5.18 -2.21 11.44
CA ALA A 109 -5.85 -2.43 12.71
C ALA A 109 -6.62 -3.77 12.77
N PHE A 110 -7.08 -4.32 11.64
CA PHE A 110 -7.80 -5.60 11.61
C PHE A 110 -6.93 -6.80 12.01
N SER A 111 -5.62 -6.71 11.79
CA SER A 111 -4.67 -7.76 12.12
C SER A 111 -4.70 -8.05 13.63
N PRO A 112 -4.61 -9.31 14.05
CA PRO A 112 -4.46 -9.63 15.47
C PRO A 112 -3.05 -9.30 15.97
N GLY A 113 -2.93 -9.04 17.26
CA GLY A 113 -1.66 -8.79 17.94
C GLY A 113 -1.50 -7.35 18.44
N THR A 114 -0.35 -7.07 19.04
CA THR A 114 -0.02 -5.79 19.68
C THR A 114 0.00 -4.65 18.68
N LYS A 115 0.52 -4.91 17.47
CA LYS A 115 0.54 -4.00 16.32
C LYS A 115 -0.88 -3.65 15.87
N GLY A 116 -1.69 -4.66 15.54
CA GLY A 116 -3.14 -4.56 15.25
C GLY A 116 -3.95 -3.73 16.24
N THR A 117 -3.67 -3.95 17.52
CA THR A 117 -4.32 -3.28 18.64
C THR A 117 -4.00 -1.79 18.70
N SER A 118 -2.78 -1.40 18.31
CA SER A 118 -2.29 -0.04 18.45
C SER A 118 -2.64 0.89 17.29
N TRP A 119 -2.97 0.34 16.13
CA TRP A 119 -3.29 1.10 14.92
C TRP A 119 -4.50 2.03 15.09
N VAL A 120 -4.38 3.25 14.55
CA VAL A 120 -5.41 4.29 14.58
C VAL A 120 -5.48 4.97 13.21
N TYR A 121 -6.66 5.46 12.82
CA TYR A 121 -6.84 6.15 11.54
C TYR A 121 -7.23 7.63 11.71
N PRO A 122 -6.86 8.52 10.78
CA PRO A 122 -7.30 9.91 10.82
C PRO A 122 -8.78 10.08 10.44
N GLY A 123 -9.51 10.86 11.25
CA GLY A 123 -10.93 11.15 11.06
C GLY A 123 -11.22 12.36 10.17
N PHE A 124 -10.35 13.38 10.20
CA PHE A 124 -10.47 14.63 9.43
C PHE A 124 -11.79 15.38 9.66
N THR A 125 -12.26 15.59 10.89
CA THR A 125 -13.55 16.26 11.15
C THR A 125 -13.47 17.78 10.97
N ASP A 126 -14.59 18.50 10.96
CA ASP A 126 -14.63 19.97 11.00
C ASP A 126 -14.68 20.52 12.44
N ASP A 127 -14.38 19.66 13.43
CA ASP A 127 -14.42 20.04 14.84
C ASP A 127 -13.28 20.99 15.20
N ASP A 128 -13.36 21.61 16.37
CA ASP A 128 -12.32 22.50 16.91
C ASP A 128 -11.93 23.69 16.00
N ASN A 129 -12.88 24.14 15.17
CA ASN A 129 -12.71 25.19 14.16
C ASN A 129 -11.67 24.86 13.08
N THR A 130 -11.51 23.58 12.76
CA THR A 130 -10.69 23.10 11.63
C THR A 130 -11.54 22.79 10.40
N ASP A 131 -10.89 22.64 9.25
CA ASP A 131 -11.48 22.20 7.99
C ASP A 131 -11.01 20.78 7.66
N GLY A 132 -11.93 19.82 7.72
CA GLY A 132 -11.66 18.42 7.46
C GLY A 132 -11.12 18.14 6.05
N PHE A 133 -11.52 18.93 5.04
CA PHE A 133 -10.99 18.77 3.68
C PHE A 133 -9.57 19.29 3.57
N ALA A 134 -9.26 20.41 4.24
CA ALA A 134 -7.89 20.90 4.32
C ALA A 134 -6.98 19.88 5.03
N LYS A 135 -7.41 19.31 6.16
CA LYS A 135 -6.68 18.25 6.88
C LYS A 135 -6.47 17.00 6.02
N TYR A 136 -7.53 16.53 5.36
CA TYR A 136 -7.48 15.37 4.46
C TYR A 136 -6.50 15.64 3.31
N ALA A 137 -6.63 16.76 2.61
CA ALA A 137 -5.76 17.09 1.48
C ALA A 137 -4.30 17.26 1.92
N TYR A 138 -4.06 17.89 3.08
CA TYR A 138 -2.71 18.09 3.63
C TYR A 138 -2.07 16.75 4.03
N TYR A 139 -2.83 15.87 4.71
CA TYR A 139 -2.36 14.56 5.08
C TYR A 139 -1.95 13.73 3.86
N TYR A 140 -2.83 13.56 2.86
CA TYR A 140 -2.49 12.78 1.66
C TYR A 140 -1.44 13.48 0.76
N ARG A 141 -1.18 14.78 0.93
CA ARG A 141 -0.05 15.45 0.26
C ARG A 141 1.29 15.00 0.84
N TYR A 142 1.36 14.84 2.15
CA TYR A 142 2.63 14.65 2.89
C TYR A 142 2.74 13.29 3.58
N ARG A 143 1.75 12.41 3.41
CA ARG A 143 1.86 11.01 3.82
C ARG A 143 3.01 10.36 3.07
N ASN A 144 3.78 9.58 3.81
CA ASN A 144 4.99 8.92 3.37
C ASN A 144 4.87 7.41 3.67
N VAL A 145 5.99 6.75 3.90
CA VAL A 145 6.09 5.30 4.14
C VAL A 145 5.60 4.85 5.53
N TYR A 146 5.06 5.76 6.35
CA TYR A 146 4.63 5.47 7.71
C TYR A 146 3.11 5.43 7.86
N GLN A 147 2.66 4.81 8.96
CA GLN A 147 1.26 4.82 9.39
C GLN A 147 1.12 5.11 10.87
N GLU A 148 -0.08 5.52 11.27
CA GLU A 148 -0.34 6.05 12.59
C GLU A 148 -0.78 5.00 13.61
N ARG A 149 -0.15 5.00 14.77
CA ARG A 149 -0.55 4.18 15.91
C ARG A 149 -0.44 4.96 17.21
N PHE A 150 -1.18 4.49 18.21
CA PHE A 150 -0.93 4.87 19.59
C PHE A 150 0.25 4.07 20.15
N ALA A 151 0.86 4.59 21.23
CA ALA A 151 1.73 3.78 22.06
C ALA A 151 0.93 2.63 22.68
N PHE A 152 1.47 1.41 22.66
CA PHE A 152 0.71 0.22 23.08
C PHE A 152 0.22 0.31 24.54
N ASP A 153 1.03 0.89 25.44
CA ASP A 153 0.64 1.08 26.84
C ASP A 153 -0.45 2.14 27.04
N GLU A 154 -0.56 3.12 26.13
CA GLU A 154 -1.68 4.08 26.14
C GLU A 154 -2.99 3.37 25.78
N VAL A 155 -2.96 2.48 24.78
CA VAL A 155 -4.13 1.72 24.34
C VAL A 155 -4.71 0.83 25.45
N LYS A 156 -3.85 0.28 26.31
CA LYS A 156 -4.28 -0.57 27.44
C LYS A 156 -5.21 0.15 28.43
N LYS A 157 -5.24 1.49 28.43
CA LYS A 157 -6.15 2.28 29.28
C LYS A 157 -7.61 2.22 28.81
N PHE A 158 -7.84 1.84 27.56
CA PHE A 158 -9.15 1.81 26.91
C PHE A 158 -9.74 0.40 26.78
N LEU A 159 -9.15 -0.57 27.49
CA LEU A 159 -9.64 -1.93 27.55
C LEU A 159 -10.88 -2.01 28.45
N ILE A 160 -11.90 -2.72 27.97
CA ILE A 160 -13.16 -2.90 28.69
C ILE A 160 -12.98 -4.05 29.69
N GLY A 161 -13.13 -3.75 30.98
CA GLY A 161 -13.02 -4.72 32.08
C GLY A 161 -14.36 -5.13 32.70
N GLY A 162 -15.44 -5.21 31.91
CA GLY A 162 -16.80 -5.47 32.41
C GLY A 162 -17.02 -6.92 32.85
N THR A 163 -16.99 -7.83 31.89
CA THR A 163 -17.11 -9.29 32.11
C THR A 163 -15.82 -10.00 31.70
N SER A 164 -15.48 -11.10 32.38
CA SER A 164 -14.25 -11.84 32.09
C SER A 164 -14.44 -13.35 32.19
N ILE A 165 -13.71 -14.09 31.36
CA ILE A 165 -13.60 -15.55 31.42
C ILE A 165 -12.14 -15.98 31.65
N THR A 166 -11.95 -17.11 32.33
CA THR A 166 -10.64 -17.75 32.55
C THR A 166 -10.66 -19.16 31.98
N PRO A 167 -10.40 -19.33 30.67
CA PRO A 167 -10.65 -20.58 29.98
C PRO A 167 -9.57 -21.62 30.24
N THR A 168 -9.98 -22.87 30.48
CA THR A 168 -9.11 -24.05 30.60
C THR A 168 -9.43 -25.13 29.57
N ALA A 169 -10.32 -24.82 28.61
CA ALA A 169 -10.73 -25.69 27.52
C ALA A 169 -11.23 -24.83 26.35
N ASN A 170 -11.46 -25.45 25.19
CA ASN A 170 -12.03 -24.77 24.02
C ASN A 170 -13.37 -24.12 24.36
N VAL A 171 -13.55 -22.87 23.97
CA VAL A 171 -14.76 -22.11 24.34
C VAL A 171 -15.05 -20.97 23.36
N THR A 172 -16.33 -20.69 23.16
CA THR A 172 -16.80 -19.45 22.53
C THR A 172 -16.86 -18.35 23.57
N VAL A 173 -16.15 -17.24 23.34
CA VAL A 173 -16.06 -16.11 24.25
C VAL A 173 -17.00 -15.00 23.80
N THR A 174 -17.84 -14.54 24.73
CA THR A 174 -18.74 -13.38 24.55
C THR A 174 -18.48 -12.26 25.57
N GLU A 175 -17.73 -12.58 26.62
CA GLU A 175 -17.26 -11.71 27.68
C GLU A 175 -16.33 -10.62 27.16
N ASP A 176 -16.14 -9.56 27.94
CA ASP A 176 -15.29 -8.44 27.51
C ASP A 176 -13.80 -8.75 27.59
N GLN A 177 -13.39 -9.72 28.43
CA GLN A 177 -12.00 -10.09 28.63
C GLN A 177 -11.78 -11.59 28.73
N VAL A 178 -10.61 -12.01 28.26
CA VAL A 178 -10.04 -13.32 28.55
C VAL A 178 -8.84 -13.13 29.46
N ILE A 179 -8.88 -13.75 30.62
CA ILE A 179 -7.80 -13.75 31.61
C ILE A 179 -7.10 -15.11 31.57
N ALA A 180 -5.77 -15.10 31.51
CA ALA A 180 -4.97 -16.32 31.45
C ALA A 180 -5.14 -17.19 32.72
N ALA A 181 -5.51 -18.46 32.54
CA ALA A 181 -5.68 -19.40 33.65
C ALA A 181 -4.34 -19.86 34.25
N GLU A 182 -3.31 -19.90 33.41
CA GLU A 182 -1.95 -20.34 33.70
C GLU A 182 -0.96 -19.50 32.88
N ASP A 183 0.33 -19.60 33.20
CA ASP A 183 1.38 -19.11 32.30
C ASP A 183 1.27 -19.86 30.97
N GLY A 184 1.46 -19.16 29.85
CA GLY A 184 1.29 -19.73 28.53
C GLY A 184 1.78 -18.82 27.43
N LYS A 185 1.38 -19.16 26.21
CA LYS A 185 1.67 -18.37 25.02
C LYS A 185 0.53 -18.45 24.01
N ILE A 186 0.38 -17.40 23.22
CA ILE A 186 -0.42 -17.44 22.01
C ILE A 186 0.36 -18.26 20.97
N ILE A 187 -0.30 -19.23 20.36
CA ILE A 187 0.29 -20.07 19.31
C ILE A 187 -0.33 -19.80 17.94
N GLU A 188 -1.48 -19.15 17.91
CA GLU A 188 -2.24 -18.90 16.70
C GLU A 188 -3.22 -17.75 16.90
N ALA A 189 -3.39 -16.90 15.88
CA ALA A 189 -4.42 -15.88 15.84
C ALA A 189 -4.90 -15.74 14.39
N LYS A 190 -6.13 -16.15 14.10
CA LYS A 190 -6.64 -16.27 12.72
C LYS A 190 -7.95 -15.55 12.51
N ARG A 191 -8.03 -14.86 11.37
CA ARG A 191 -9.27 -14.33 10.78
C ARG A 191 -9.40 -14.91 9.38
N THR A 192 -10.48 -15.62 9.11
CA THR A 192 -10.70 -16.30 7.82
C THR A 192 -11.51 -15.47 6.83
N ASP A 193 -12.25 -14.47 7.31
CA ASP A 193 -13.12 -13.61 6.52
C ASP A 193 -13.36 -12.25 7.23
N ALA A 194 -14.20 -11.41 6.61
CA ALA A 194 -14.60 -10.10 7.11
C ALA A 194 -15.42 -10.12 8.41
N GLY A 195 -15.80 -11.31 8.89
CA GLY A 195 -16.72 -11.50 9.99
C GLY A 195 -16.21 -10.94 11.31
N PRO A 196 -17.12 -10.68 12.26
CA PRO A 196 -16.76 -10.21 13.59
C PRO A 196 -15.99 -11.28 14.39
N THR A 197 -16.08 -12.54 13.99
CA THR A 197 -15.46 -13.69 14.65
C THR A 197 -13.94 -13.70 14.49
N PHE A 198 -13.26 -14.08 15.57
CA PHE A 198 -11.81 -14.12 15.63
C PHE A 198 -11.37 -15.36 16.41
N GLU A 199 -10.46 -16.15 15.85
CA GLU A 199 -9.97 -17.39 16.46
C GLU A 199 -8.58 -17.20 17.07
N VAL A 200 -8.39 -17.67 18.31
CA VAL A 200 -7.10 -17.58 19.02
C VAL A 200 -6.75 -18.93 19.65
N GLY A 201 -5.56 -19.44 19.32
CA GLY A 201 -4.99 -20.63 19.92
C GLY A 201 -4.03 -20.29 21.04
N ILE A 202 -4.16 -20.98 22.18
CA ILE A 202 -3.32 -20.83 23.37
C ILE A 202 -2.66 -22.15 23.73
N GLU A 203 -1.39 -22.12 24.10
CA GLU A 203 -0.69 -23.24 24.74
C GLU A 203 -0.25 -22.83 26.15
N TYR A 204 -0.78 -23.49 27.17
CA TYR A 204 -0.38 -23.30 28.56
C TYR A 204 0.90 -24.08 28.87
N THR A 205 1.61 -23.65 29.92
CA THR A 205 2.84 -24.30 30.41
C THR A 205 2.62 -25.74 30.91
N SER A 206 1.39 -26.10 31.27
CA SER A 206 0.98 -27.49 31.52
C SER A 206 1.01 -28.39 30.28
N GLY A 207 1.12 -27.80 29.08
CA GLY A 207 1.05 -28.48 27.78
C GLY A 207 -0.35 -28.54 27.19
N GLU A 208 -1.36 -28.04 27.91
CA GLU A 208 -2.73 -27.95 27.41
C GLU A 208 -2.82 -26.93 26.26
N LYS A 209 -3.55 -27.30 25.21
CA LYS A 209 -3.79 -26.44 24.05
C LYS A 209 -5.28 -26.20 23.89
N ILE A 210 -5.67 -24.93 23.91
CA ILE A 210 -7.07 -24.53 23.79
C ILE A 210 -7.27 -23.59 22.61
N GLN A 211 -8.46 -23.67 22.03
CA GLN A 211 -8.94 -22.79 20.98
C GLN A 211 -10.06 -21.90 21.51
N LEU A 212 -9.92 -20.60 21.33
CA LEU A 212 -10.95 -19.61 21.64
C LEU A 212 -11.60 -19.14 20.35
N THR A 213 -12.93 -19.14 20.33
CA THR A 213 -13.72 -18.51 19.28
C THR A 213 -14.34 -17.24 19.85
N LEU A 214 -13.83 -16.08 19.45
CA LEU A 214 -14.27 -14.79 19.96
C LEU A 214 -15.44 -14.30 19.10
N GLU A 215 -16.60 -14.10 19.73
CA GLU A 215 -17.82 -13.65 19.05
C GLU A 215 -18.30 -12.31 19.58
N ARG A 216 -18.71 -11.44 18.65
CA ARG A 216 -19.31 -10.12 18.94
C ARG A 216 -20.33 -9.77 17.87
N ASP A 217 -21.21 -8.84 18.20
CA ASP A 217 -22.09 -8.22 17.23
C ASP A 217 -21.34 -7.19 16.37
N THR A 218 -21.79 -7.00 15.13
CA THR A 218 -21.24 -5.96 14.25
C THR A 218 -21.46 -4.57 14.84
N GLY A 219 -20.53 -3.64 14.58
CA GLY A 219 -20.61 -2.29 15.12
C GLY A 219 -20.43 -2.16 16.64
N THR A 220 -20.13 -3.24 17.35
CA THR A 220 -19.78 -3.20 18.78
C THR A 220 -18.26 -3.23 18.98
N PRO A 221 -17.74 -2.80 20.14
CA PRO A 221 -16.31 -2.86 20.46
C PRO A 221 -15.65 -4.18 20.05
N ARG A 222 -14.56 -4.07 19.29
CA ARG A 222 -13.83 -5.23 18.76
C ARG A 222 -12.96 -5.87 19.83
N TYR A 223 -12.75 -7.17 19.73
CA TYR A 223 -11.66 -7.82 20.46
C TYR A 223 -10.31 -7.42 19.89
N VAL A 224 -9.41 -7.06 20.80
CA VAL A 224 -7.99 -6.83 20.54
C VAL A 224 -7.17 -7.89 21.29
N LEU A 225 -6.04 -8.26 20.70
CA LEU A 225 -5.12 -9.26 21.26
C LEU A 225 -3.91 -8.54 21.83
N LEU A 226 -3.61 -8.79 23.10
CA LEU A 226 -2.60 -8.03 23.86
C LEU A 226 -1.20 -8.65 23.83
N PHE A 227 -1.05 -9.74 23.07
CA PHE A 227 0.17 -10.50 22.85
C PHE A 227 0.23 -10.88 21.38
N ASP A 228 1.41 -11.04 20.81
CA ASP A 228 1.54 -11.51 19.43
C ASP A 228 1.42 -13.03 19.37
N HIS A 229 1.18 -13.60 18.19
CA HIS A 229 1.26 -15.06 18.01
C HIS A 229 2.69 -15.50 17.64
N GLU A 230 3.51 -14.55 17.24
CA GLU A 230 4.93 -14.73 16.93
C GLU A 230 5.81 -14.34 18.12
N LYS A 231 7.00 -14.94 18.19
CA LYS A 231 7.99 -14.61 19.23
C LYS A 231 8.61 -13.23 18.94
N PRO A 232 9.07 -12.50 19.98
CA PRO A 232 9.13 -12.89 21.40
C PRO A 232 7.87 -12.54 22.21
N ASP A 233 6.97 -11.73 21.67
CA ASP A 233 5.87 -11.11 22.40
C ASP A 233 4.61 -11.98 22.53
N ASN A 234 4.76 -13.29 22.36
CA ASN A 234 3.66 -14.24 22.44
C ASN A 234 3.42 -14.89 23.80
N ALA A 235 4.32 -14.68 24.77
CA ALA A 235 4.23 -15.29 26.10
C ALA A 235 3.52 -14.37 27.10
N PHE A 236 2.68 -14.95 27.97
CA PHE A 236 1.92 -14.25 29.01
C PHE A 236 1.99 -15.00 30.35
N LYS A 237 1.59 -14.31 31.43
CA LYS A 237 1.52 -14.85 32.78
C LYS A 237 0.09 -15.15 33.22
N LYS A 238 -0.03 -16.10 34.14
CA LYS A 238 -1.30 -16.35 34.83
C LYS A 238 -1.85 -15.04 35.40
N GLY A 239 -3.12 -14.76 35.11
CA GLY A 239 -3.81 -13.55 35.55
C GLY A 239 -3.68 -12.36 34.61
N ASP A 240 -2.87 -12.45 33.55
CA ASP A 240 -2.83 -11.42 32.51
C ASP A 240 -4.13 -11.41 31.72
N ALA A 241 -4.61 -10.21 31.35
CA ALA A 241 -5.59 -10.08 30.28
C ALA A 241 -4.87 -10.34 28.96
N ILE A 242 -5.27 -11.38 28.24
CA ILE A 242 -4.67 -11.76 26.94
C ILE A 242 -5.46 -11.20 25.77
N ILE A 243 -6.78 -11.07 25.93
CA ILE A 243 -7.73 -10.55 24.94
C ILE A 243 -8.69 -9.64 25.70
N SER A 244 -9.05 -8.51 25.10
CA SER A 244 -10.09 -7.64 25.65
C SER A 244 -10.84 -6.93 24.53
N LYS A 245 -12.11 -6.60 24.75
CA LYS A 245 -12.79 -5.60 23.93
C LYS A 245 -12.21 -4.22 24.24
N MET A 246 -12.08 -3.38 23.22
CA MET A 246 -11.51 -2.04 23.36
C MET A 246 -12.52 -1.00 22.90
N SER A 247 -12.65 0.08 23.66
CA SER A 247 -13.43 1.25 23.26
C SER A 247 -12.73 2.52 23.72
N ILE A 248 -12.37 3.35 22.76
CA ILE A 248 -11.67 4.61 23.01
C ILE A 248 -12.69 5.75 23.06
N PRO A 249 -12.79 6.49 24.19
CA PRO A 249 -13.67 7.65 24.26
C PRO A 249 -13.16 8.76 23.34
N ALA A 250 -14.09 9.55 22.79
CA ALA A 250 -13.76 10.75 22.03
C ALA A 250 -13.21 11.85 22.95
N ASP A 251 -12.50 12.81 22.34
CA ASP A 251 -12.01 14.03 22.96
C ASP A 251 -10.87 13.85 23.99
N GLU A 252 -10.18 12.70 23.97
CA GLU A 252 -8.96 12.47 24.74
C GLU A 252 -7.74 12.99 23.99
N GLY A 253 -6.88 13.76 24.68
CA GLY A 253 -5.61 14.22 24.13
C GLY A 253 -4.60 13.08 24.02
N VAL A 254 -4.01 12.89 22.84
CA VAL A 254 -3.17 11.73 22.54
C VAL A 254 -1.89 12.10 21.78
N ASP A 255 -0.86 11.29 22.00
CA ASP A 255 0.35 11.22 21.17
C ASP A 255 0.14 10.22 20.04
N ILE A 256 0.33 10.68 18.81
CA ILE A 256 0.29 9.82 17.62
C ILE A 256 1.73 9.53 17.20
N TYR A 257 2.03 8.24 17.08
CA TYR A 257 3.28 7.74 16.58
C TYR A 257 3.10 7.30 15.14
N GLN A 258 4.17 7.39 14.37
CA GLN A 258 4.24 6.83 13.03
C GLN A 258 5.16 5.61 13.04
N GLU A 259 4.67 4.48 12.55
CA GLU A 259 5.42 3.22 12.39
C GLU A 259 5.63 2.91 10.90
N LEU A 260 6.86 2.55 10.57
CA LEU A 260 7.32 2.27 9.22
C LEU A 260 6.56 1.07 8.64
N GLN A 261 6.06 1.21 7.42
CA GLN A 261 5.34 0.17 6.72
C GLN A 261 6.15 -0.38 5.56
N THR A 262 6.55 -1.65 5.69
CA THR A 262 7.40 -2.34 4.70
C THR A 262 6.84 -2.26 3.28
N TYR A 263 5.51 -2.38 3.13
CA TYR A 263 4.85 -2.22 1.83
C TYR A 263 5.18 -0.88 1.15
N TYR A 264 5.08 0.23 1.88
CA TYR A 264 5.34 1.56 1.30
C TYR A 264 6.83 1.85 1.22
N GLU A 265 7.64 1.32 2.14
CA GLU A 265 9.10 1.47 2.14
C GLU A 265 9.78 0.66 1.02
N GLN A 266 9.12 -0.38 0.47
CA GLN A 266 9.74 -1.31 -0.47
C GLN A 266 10.36 -0.64 -1.71
N PHE A 267 9.92 0.58 -2.06
CA PHE A 267 10.47 1.35 -3.18
C PHE A 267 11.68 2.23 -2.78
N VAL A 268 11.95 2.43 -1.48
CA VAL A 268 13.05 3.26 -0.97
C VAL A 268 14.44 2.76 -1.42
N PRO A 269 14.78 1.45 -1.36
CA PRO A 269 16.08 0.99 -1.84
C PRO A 269 16.32 1.29 -3.33
N THR A 270 15.27 1.20 -4.16
CA THR A 270 15.30 1.60 -5.57
C THR A 270 15.62 3.10 -5.73
N LEU A 271 14.98 3.95 -4.93
CA LEU A 271 15.25 5.40 -4.95
C LEU A 271 16.66 5.73 -4.47
N ASN A 272 17.17 5.05 -3.46
CA ASN A 272 18.54 5.24 -2.99
C ASN A 272 19.54 4.89 -4.09
N ALA A 273 19.36 3.75 -4.76
CA ALA A 273 20.20 3.35 -5.89
C ALA A 273 20.13 4.35 -7.05
N PHE A 274 18.94 4.85 -7.39
CA PHE A 274 18.79 5.86 -8.44
C PHE A 274 19.31 7.25 -8.01
N SER A 275 19.23 7.61 -6.74
CA SER A 275 19.83 8.85 -6.21
C SER A 275 21.35 8.80 -6.35
N HIS A 276 21.98 7.66 -6.01
CA HIS A 276 23.40 7.45 -6.26
C HIS A 276 23.75 7.52 -7.75
N TYR A 277 22.90 6.97 -8.63
CA TYR A 277 23.07 7.11 -10.07
C TYR A 277 23.07 8.59 -10.52
N LEU A 278 22.17 9.41 -9.97
CA LEU A 278 22.12 10.85 -10.25
C LEU A 278 23.33 11.61 -9.67
N ASP A 279 23.80 11.24 -8.48
CA ASP A 279 25.01 11.80 -7.87
C ASP A 279 26.25 11.52 -8.74
N ASP A 280 26.37 10.28 -9.24
CA ASP A 280 27.43 9.88 -10.18
C ASP A 280 27.36 10.66 -11.50
N ASN A 281 26.18 11.18 -11.86
CA ASN A 281 25.93 12.04 -13.01
C ASN A 281 26.02 13.55 -12.68
N GLY A 282 26.48 13.91 -11.48
CA GLY A 282 26.82 15.28 -11.11
C GLY A 282 25.74 16.08 -10.40
N HIS A 283 24.69 15.42 -9.91
CA HIS A 283 23.63 16.05 -9.09
C HIS A 283 23.88 15.83 -7.59
N THR A 284 22.98 16.35 -6.76
CA THR A 284 22.94 16.07 -5.31
C THR A 284 21.54 15.57 -4.99
N ALA A 285 21.31 14.29 -5.22
CA ALA A 285 19.98 13.70 -5.17
C ALA A 285 19.66 13.11 -3.78
N ASP A 286 18.49 13.47 -3.26
CA ASP A 286 17.85 12.83 -2.11
C ASP A 286 16.38 12.60 -2.47
N LEU A 287 16.13 11.58 -3.30
CA LEU A 287 14.79 11.31 -3.82
C LEU A 287 13.90 10.73 -2.75
N GLN A 288 12.67 11.24 -2.63
CA GLN A 288 11.76 10.86 -1.55
C GLN A 288 10.42 10.33 -2.05
N ILE A 289 9.93 9.29 -1.37
CA ILE A 289 8.51 8.91 -1.41
C ILE A 289 7.67 10.08 -0.88
N GLY A 290 6.60 10.43 -1.60
CA GLY A 290 5.75 11.58 -1.30
C GLY A 290 6.12 12.82 -2.12
N GLU A 291 7.35 12.93 -2.62
CA GLU A 291 7.80 14.07 -3.45
C GLU A 291 8.12 13.65 -4.89
N ASP A 292 9.03 12.68 -5.06
CA ASP A 292 9.48 12.18 -6.36
C ASP A 292 8.73 10.95 -6.81
N VAL A 293 8.19 10.20 -5.85
CA VAL A 293 7.27 9.09 -6.07
C VAL A 293 5.94 9.40 -5.41
N CYS A 294 4.87 9.37 -6.19
CA CYS A 294 3.52 9.34 -5.64
C CYS A 294 3.02 7.89 -5.55
N GLN A 295 2.25 7.58 -4.51
CA GLN A 295 1.75 6.23 -4.26
C GLN A 295 0.23 6.21 -4.31
N LEU A 296 -0.32 5.19 -4.93
CA LEU A 296 -1.75 5.08 -5.14
C LEU A 296 -2.17 3.62 -5.10
N ASP A 297 -3.43 3.38 -4.81
CA ASP A 297 -4.06 2.10 -5.01
C ASP A 297 -5.18 2.17 -6.06
N MET A 298 -5.40 1.03 -6.71
CA MET A 298 -6.52 0.82 -7.64
C MET A 298 -7.89 1.02 -6.98
N VAL A 299 -7.95 0.87 -5.65
CA VAL A 299 -9.17 0.97 -4.84
C VAL A 299 -8.90 1.87 -3.64
N ALA A 300 -9.74 2.88 -3.45
CA ALA A 300 -9.53 3.90 -2.42
C ALA A 300 -9.89 3.43 -1.00
N CYS A 301 -10.83 2.50 -0.84
CA CYS A 301 -11.21 2.03 0.49
C CYS A 301 -10.24 0.95 0.98
N ALA A 302 -9.71 1.13 2.18
CA ALA A 302 -8.94 0.10 2.87
C ALA A 302 -9.77 -1.18 3.05
N SER A 303 -9.09 -2.31 2.89
CA SER A 303 -9.60 -3.66 3.12
C SER A 303 -8.62 -4.44 4.00
N PRO A 304 -9.04 -5.52 4.69
CA PRO A 304 -8.09 -6.34 5.45
C PRO A 304 -7.34 -7.33 4.56
N HIS A 305 -7.95 -7.74 3.44
CA HIS A 305 -7.34 -8.61 2.46
C HIS A 305 -8.09 -8.49 1.13
N TRP A 306 -7.39 -8.74 0.03
CA TRP A 306 -7.97 -8.76 -1.31
C TRP A 306 -8.49 -10.15 -1.72
N ASN A 307 -9.62 -10.60 -1.16
CA ASN A 307 -10.32 -11.79 -1.65
C ASN A 307 -11.83 -11.73 -1.32
N PRO A 308 -12.69 -12.54 -1.97
CA PRO A 308 -14.14 -12.50 -1.77
C PRO A 308 -14.60 -12.59 -0.31
N GLY A 309 -13.96 -13.41 0.53
CA GLY A 309 -14.34 -13.57 1.94
C GLY A 309 -14.18 -12.29 2.76
N PHE A 310 -13.22 -11.43 2.38
CA PHE A 310 -13.00 -10.14 3.02
C PHE A 310 -13.67 -8.97 2.31
N LEU A 311 -14.22 -9.16 1.11
CA LEU A 311 -14.74 -8.08 0.25
C LEU A 311 -16.25 -8.19 0.03
N GLY A 312 -17.00 -8.50 1.09
CA GLY A 312 -18.46 -8.65 1.02
C GLY A 312 -18.94 -10.03 0.57
N GLY A 313 -18.13 -11.07 0.80
CA GLY A 313 -18.51 -12.49 0.76
C GLY A 313 -18.62 -13.13 -0.62
N SER A 314 -18.37 -12.41 -1.73
CA SER A 314 -18.55 -12.97 -3.08
C SER A 314 -17.65 -12.32 -4.13
N LYS A 315 -17.37 -13.06 -5.22
CA LYS A 315 -16.64 -12.51 -6.37
C LYS A 315 -17.41 -11.36 -7.04
N ALA A 316 -18.74 -11.39 -7.01
CA ALA A 316 -19.57 -10.30 -7.52
C ALA A 316 -19.38 -9.01 -6.71
N SER A 317 -19.19 -9.13 -5.39
CA SER A 317 -18.89 -8.02 -4.49
C SER A 317 -17.53 -7.39 -4.82
N GLU A 318 -16.48 -8.22 -4.95
CA GLU A 318 -15.16 -7.78 -5.41
C GLU A 318 -15.23 -7.08 -6.78
N ASN A 319 -15.87 -7.70 -7.77
CA ASN A 319 -16.05 -7.11 -9.09
C ASN A 319 -16.81 -5.78 -9.05
N LYS A 320 -17.76 -5.61 -8.12
CA LYS A 320 -18.49 -4.36 -7.93
C LYS A 320 -17.59 -3.26 -7.34
N ILE A 321 -16.67 -3.60 -6.44
CA ILE A 321 -15.65 -2.67 -5.93
C ILE A 321 -14.74 -2.22 -7.07
N ILE A 322 -14.21 -3.17 -7.85
CA ILE A 322 -13.35 -2.90 -9.02
C ILE A 322 -14.11 -2.02 -10.03
N LEU A 323 -15.35 -2.37 -10.37
CA LEU A 323 -16.19 -1.58 -11.27
C LEU A 323 -16.31 -0.14 -10.77
N ASN A 324 -16.67 0.05 -9.50
CA ASN A 324 -16.89 1.39 -8.96
C ASN A 324 -15.59 2.21 -8.92
N CYS A 325 -14.49 1.68 -8.40
CA CYS A 325 -13.24 2.44 -8.22
C CYS A 325 -12.41 2.60 -9.50
N VAL A 326 -12.25 1.51 -10.26
CA VAL A 326 -11.29 1.45 -11.38
C VAL A 326 -11.90 1.97 -12.67
N THR A 327 -13.17 1.64 -12.97
CA THR A 327 -13.74 1.93 -14.30
C THR A 327 -14.86 2.95 -14.28
N GLN A 328 -15.91 2.75 -13.46
CA GLN A 328 -17.08 3.62 -13.43
C GLN A 328 -16.73 5.03 -12.92
N ASN A 329 -16.07 5.13 -11.77
CA ASN A 329 -15.62 6.43 -11.26
C ASN A 329 -14.20 6.77 -11.71
N GLY A 330 -13.38 5.76 -11.99
CA GLY A 330 -12.06 5.93 -12.57
C GLY A 330 -11.06 6.65 -11.67
N TRP A 331 -11.10 6.47 -10.34
CA TRP A 331 -10.25 7.20 -9.40
C TRP A 331 -8.77 7.05 -9.70
N ALA A 332 -8.32 5.82 -9.96
CA ALA A 332 -6.93 5.56 -10.30
C ALA A 332 -6.54 6.17 -11.66
N LEU A 333 -7.40 6.06 -12.67
CA LEU A 333 -7.16 6.65 -14.00
C LEU A 333 -7.10 8.17 -13.95
N LYS A 334 -8.06 8.81 -13.26
CA LYS A 334 -8.09 10.28 -13.08
C LYS A 334 -6.79 10.77 -12.45
N GLN A 335 -6.26 10.04 -11.47
CA GLN A 335 -4.98 10.36 -10.86
C GLN A 335 -3.79 10.13 -11.80
N LEU A 336 -3.78 9.04 -12.57
CA LEU A 336 -2.77 8.78 -13.59
C LEU A 336 -2.71 9.91 -14.65
N ILE A 337 -3.85 10.31 -15.22
CA ILE A 337 -3.88 11.34 -16.29
C ILE A 337 -3.58 12.74 -15.78
N MET A 338 -3.89 13.02 -14.50
CA MET A 338 -3.55 14.28 -13.85
C MET A 338 -2.04 14.34 -13.59
N THR A 339 -1.45 13.25 -13.06
CA THR A 339 -0.03 13.19 -12.73
C THR A 339 0.84 13.15 -13.97
N LYS A 340 0.44 12.39 -14.99
CA LYS A 340 1.24 12.09 -16.19
C LYS A 340 2.68 11.66 -15.83
N PRO A 341 2.84 10.59 -15.03
CA PRO A 341 4.16 10.12 -14.65
C PRO A 341 4.91 9.60 -15.88
N ALA A 342 6.24 9.73 -15.87
CA ALA A 342 7.09 9.09 -16.88
C ALA A 342 7.02 7.57 -16.75
N VAL A 343 6.89 7.06 -15.52
CA VAL A 343 6.81 5.62 -15.23
C VAL A 343 5.78 5.31 -14.15
N LEU A 344 5.04 4.22 -14.38
CA LEU A 344 4.07 3.63 -13.49
C LEU A 344 4.51 2.22 -13.10
N PHE A 345 4.83 2.01 -11.83
CA PHE A 345 5.08 0.71 -11.23
C PHE A 345 3.78 0.11 -10.70
N LEU A 346 3.21 -0.86 -11.43
CA LEU A 346 2.05 -1.63 -10.99
C LEU A 346 2.51 -2.72 -10.02
N VAL A 347 2.06 -2.65 -8.77
CA VAL A 347 2.54 -3.50 -7.69
C VAL A 347 1.82 -4.85 -7.72
N GLY A 348 2.48 -5.89 -8.21
CA GLY A 348 1.95 -7.25 -8.27
C GLY A 348 0.99 -7.51 -9.44
N GLU A 349 0.76 -8.79 -9.69
CA GLU A 349 -0.08 -9.27 -10.80
C GLU A 349 -1.55 -8.85 -10.67
N SER A 350 -2.09 -8.76 -9.45
CA SER A 350 -3.47 -8.35 -9.22
C SER A 350 -3.74 -6.93 -9.70
N SER A 351 -2.84 -6.00 -9.38
CA SER A 351 -2.91 -4.59 -9.81
C SER A 351 -2.82 -4.49 -11.33
N TYR A 352 -1.86 -5.20 -11.95
CA TYR A 352 -1.76 -5.28 -13.41
C TYR A 352 -3.00 -5.87 -14.07
N THR A 353 -3.55 -6.96 -13.53
CA THR A 353 -4.73 -7.62 -14.09
C THR A 353 -5.94 -6.69 -14.08
N MET A 354 -6.18 -5.96 -12.99
CA MET A 354 -7.24 -4.96 -12.91
C MET A 354 -7.01 -3.82 -13.91
N PHE A 355 -5.77 -3.31 -14.00
CA PHE A 355 -5.41 -2.21 -14.89
C PHE A 355 -5.57 -2.61 -16.36
N ARG A 356 -5.01 -3.76 -16.76
CA ARG A 356 -5.13 -4.30 -18.12
C ARG A 356 -6.58 -4.60 -18.48
N HIS A 357 -7.38 -5.15 -17.57
CA HIS A 357 -8.80 -5.41 -17.86
C HIS A 357 -9.56 -4.11 -18.16
N ALA A 358 -9.25 -3.03 -17.43
CA ALA A 358 -9.90 -1.75 -17.58
C ALA A 358 -9.40 -0.96 -18.81
N PHE A 359 -8.09 -1.01 -19.08
CA PHE A 359 -7.40 -0.08 -19.98
C PHE A 359 -6.46 -0.74 -20.98
N GLY A 360 -6.53 -2.06 -21.16
CA GLY A 360 -5.62 -2.85 -21.99
C GLY A 360 -5.52 -2.42 -23.45
N ALA A 361 -6.56 -1.83 -24.03
CA ALA A 361 -6.51 -1.30 -25.40
C ALA A 361 -5.47 -0.17 -25.57
N HIS A 362 -5.12 0.50 -24.48
CA HIS A 362 -4.15 1.59 -24.42
C HIS A 362 -2.75 1.13 -23.99
N ILE A 363 -2.58 -0.15 -23.67
CA ILE A 363 -1.27 -0.74 -23.40
C ILE A 363 -0.62 -1.14 -24.73
N LYS A 364 0.53 -0.54 -25.04
CA LYS A 364 1.31 -0.77 -26.26
C LYS A 364 2.56 -1.58 -25.93
N ARG A 365 2.67 -2.78 -26.51
CA ARG A 365 3.80 -3.70 -26.31
C ARG A 365 3.90 -4.70 -27.46
N ASP A 366 5.09 -4.84 -28.05
CA ASP A 366 5.37 -5.78 -29.13
C ASP A 366 6.62 -6.65 -28.83
N PRO A 367 6.50 -8.00 -28.75
CA PRO A 367 5.25 -8.75 -28.74
C PRO A 367 4.38 -8.43 -27.52
N PRO A 368 3.07 -8.71 -27.55
CA PRO A 368 2.19 -8.54 -26.39
C PRO A 368 2.67 -9.34 -25.17
N LEU A 369 2.41 -8.81 -23.97
CA LEU A 369 2.68 -9.51 -22.71
C LEU A 369 1.90 -10.84 -22.63
N PRO A 370 2.46 -11.87 -21.99
CA PRO A 370 1.81 -13.15 -21.85
C PRO A 370 0.49 -13.03 -21.08
N VAL A 371 -0.56 -13.67 -21.57
CA VAL A 371 -1.86 -13.74 -20.86
C VAL A 371 -1.78 -14.61 -19.62
N HIS A 372 -0.91 -15.63 -19.65
CA HIS A 372 -0.64 -16.55 -18.56
C HIS A 372 0.87 -16.50 -18.28
N PRO A 373 1.35 -15.49 -17.51
CA PRO A 373 2.75 -15.40 -17.14
C PRO A 373 3.15 -16.66 -16.35
N TYR A 374 4.25 -17.29 -16.72
CA TYR A 374 4.59 -18.60 -16.16
C TYR A 374 5.06 -18.54 -14.71
N ASP A 375 5.70 -17.43 -14.30
CA ASP A 375 6.13 -17.11 -12.92
C ASP A 375 5.44 -15.80 -12.52
N ASN A 376 4.13 -15.71 -12.79
CA ASN A 376 3.25 -14.65 -12.30
C ASN A 376 3.86 -13.24 -12.50
N ALA A 377 3.88 -12.43 -11.44
CA ALA A 377 4.46 -11.09 -11.45
C ALA A 377 5.94 -11.03 -11.87
N PHE A 378 6.76 -12.05 -11.60
CA PHE A 378 8.18 -12.05 -11.99
C PHE A 378 8.39 -12.17 -13.50
N THR A 379 7.54 -12.95 -14.17
CA THR A 379 7.55 -12.97 -15.65
C THR A 379 7.17 -11.60 -16.19
N LEU A 380 6.11 -10.99 -15.68
CA LEU A 380 5.68 -9.65 -16.11
C LEU A 380 6.76 -8.59 -15.81
N PHE A 381 7.42 -8.67 -14.66
CA PHE A 381 8.50 -7.78 -14.26
C PHE A 381 9.64 -7.79 -15.27
N ARG A 382 10.15 -8.97 -15.62
CA ARG A 382 11.22 -9.08 -16.61
C ARG A 382 10.78 -8.57 -17.99
N GLU A 383 9.57 -8.91 -18.44
CA GLU A 383 9.10 -8.50 -19.78
C GLU A 383 8.80 -7.00 -19.88
N THR A 384 8.45 -6.36 -18.77
CA THR A 384 8.13 -4.92 -18.71
C THR A 384 9.35 -4.05 -18.43
N ALA A 385 10.38 -4.58 -17.74
CA ALA A 385 11.67 -3.92 -17.55
C ALA A 385 12.62 -4.02 -18.77
N ASP A 386 12.21 -4.71 -19.85
CA ASP A 386 12.95 -4.78 -21.10
C ASP A 386 12.89 -3.43 -21.85
N ASN A 387 13.94 -2.62 -21.72
CA ASN A 387 14.06 -1.31 -22.37
C ASN A 387 14.02 -1.37 -23.90
N ASP A 388 14.39 -2.50 -24.52
CA ASP A 388 14.32 -2.66 -25.98
C ASP A 388 12.88 -2.86 -26.47
N LYS A 389 11.98 -3.25 -25.56
CA LYS A 389 10.58 -3.55 -25.84
C LYS A 389 9.70 -2.95 -24.73
N PRO A 390 9.61 -1.62 -24.66
CA PRO A 390 8.90 -0.95 -23.59
C PRO A 390 7.42 -1.31 -23.63
N THR A 391 6.82 -1.44 -22.44
CA THR A 391 5.37 -1.58 -22.28
C THR A 391 4.80 -0.21 -21.93
N MET A 392 4.13 0.44 -22.86
CA MET A 392 3.65 1.81 -22.65
C MET A 392 2.15 1.85 -22.38
N PHE A 393 1.70 2.70 -21.46
CA PHE A 393 0.34 3.23 -21.46
C PHE A 393 0.33 4.50 -22.30
N SER A 394 -0.27 4.44 -23.49
CA SER A 394 -0.26 5.57 -24.43
C SER A 394 -1.67 5.93 -24.87
N TYR A 395 -2.02 7.20 -24.76
CA TYR A 395 -3.30 7.73 -25.22
C TYR A 395 -3.18 9.18 -25.66
N SER A 396 -3.85 9.53 -26.76
CA SER A 396 -3.92 10.90 -27.27
C SER A 396 -5.33 11.20 -27.78
N THR A 397 -5.84 12.39 -27.47
CA THR A 397 -7.16 12.86 -27.90
C THR A 397 -7.18 14.38 -28.04
N ASN A 398 -8.24 14.91 -28.64
CA ASN A 398 -8.56 16.32 -28.63
C ASN A 398 -9.99 16.50 -28.13
N VAL A 399 -10.14 17.13 -26.96
CA VAL A 399 -11.44 17.38 -26.33
C VAL A 399 -11.67 18.90 -26.31
N ASP A 400 -12.76 19.33 -26.93
CA ASP A 400 -13.17 20.75 -27.02
C ASP A 400 -12.07 21.69 -27.57
N GLY A 401 -11.23 21.20 -28.48
CA GLY A 401 -10.13 21.97 -29.08
C GLY A 401 -8.83 21.95 -28.27
N GLN A 402 -8.81 21.31 -27.09
CA GLN A 402 -7.62 21.14 -26.26
C GLN A 402 -7.06 19.72 -26.48
N ALA A 403 -5.79 19.65 -26.87
CA ALA A 403 -5.09 18.37 -27.00
C ALA A 403 -4.73 17.79 -25.63
N PHE A 404 -4.86 16.47 -25.49
CA PHE A 404 -4.34 15.70 -24.38
C PHE A 404 -3.50 14.55 -24.92
N GLU A 405 -2.36 14.31 -24.30
CA GLU A 405 -1.50 13.18 -24.60
C GLU A 405 -0.90 12.67 -23.29
N ILE A 406 -0.84 11.36 -23.12
CA ILE A 406 -0.10 10.67 -22.07
C ILE A 406 0.67 9.52 -22.70
N ASP A 407 1.92 9.40 -22.29
CA ASP A 407 2.78 8.26 -22.61
C ASP A 407 3.57 7.93 -21.35
N THR A 408 3.30 6.77 -20.76
CA THR A 408 3.83 6.37 -19.46
C THR A 408 4.37 4.95 -19.58
N LEU A 409 5.63 4.73 -19.21
CA LEU A 409 6.20 3.39 -19.12
C LEU A 409 5.51 2.61 -18.01
N ILE A 410 5.08 1.39 -18.29
CA ILE A 410 4.50 0.46 -17.30
C ILE A 410 5.56 -0.56 -16.92
N ILE A 411 5.83 -0.67 -15.62
CA ILE A 411 6.59 -1.77 -15.03
C ILE A 411 5.68 -2.54 -14.09
N VAL A 412 5.60 -3.86 -14.20
CA VAL A 412 4.83 -4.69 -13.27
C VAL A 412 5.80 -5.32 -12.27
N THR A 413 5.77 -4.91 -11.00
CA THR A 413 6.73 -5.40 -10.01
C THR A 413 6.23 -6.67 -9.32
N PRO A 414 7.12 -7.44 -8.65
CA PRO A 414 6.71 -8.31 -7.58
C PRO A 414 5.90 -7.55 -6.52
N HIS A 415 5.07 -8.26 -5.76
CA HIS A 415 4.19 -7.63 -4.77
C HIS A 415 5.01 -7.13 -3.57
N PHE A 416 4.78 -5.89 -3.14
CA PHE A 416 5.59 -5.19 -2.12
C PHE A 416 5.43 -5.76 -0.70
N SER A 417 4.34 -6.47 -0.38
CA SER A 417 4.13 -7.01 0.97
C SER A 417 5.04 -8.19 1.36
N TYR A 418 5.94 -8.64 0.47
CA TYR A 418 6.79 -9.80 0.74
C TYR A 418 8.25 -9.44 0.49
N ASP A 419 9.01 -9.16 1.53
CA ASP A 419 10.43 -8.77 1.45
C ASP A 419 11.27 -9.78 0.65
N ALA A 420 10.94 -11.07 0.77
CA ALA A 420 11.58 -12.15 0.04
C ALA A 420 11.46 -12.01 -1.49
N ASN A 421 10.46 -11.28 -2.01
CA ASN A 421 10.36 -10.98 -3.44
C ASN A 421 11.43 -10.00 -3.94
N PHE A 422 12.03 -9.24 -3.04
CA PHE A 422 12.98 -8.18 -3.33
C PHE A 422 14.42 -8.54 -2.97
N LEU A 423 14.64 -9.71 -2.36
CA LEU A 423 15.97 -10.29 -2.26
C LEU A 423 16.48 -10.70 -3.64
N PRO A 424 17.79 -10.52 -3.92
CA PRO A 424 18.48 -11.18 -5.01
C PRO A 424 18.21 -12.68 -5.01
N GLN A 425 17.71 -13.21 -6.12
CA GLN A 425 17.28 -14.60 -6.16
C GLN A 425 17.33 -15.23 -7.56
N PHE A 426 17.55 -16.54 -7.60
CA PHE A 426 17.23 -17.36 -8.76
C PHE A 426 15.86 -18.01 -8.57
N ARG A 427 14.96 -17.86 -9.54
CA ARG A 427 13.63 -18.51 -9.53
C ARG A 427 13.52 -19.56 -10.62
N LEU A 428 13.40 -20.82 -10.23
CA LEU A 428 13.42 -21.97 -11.13
C LEU A 428 12.13 -22.79 -11.02
N SER A 429 11.53 -23.12 -12.16
CA SER A 429 10.45 -24.12 -12.14
C SER A 429 11.02 -25.48 -11.74
N HIS A 430 10.18 -26.37 -11.21
CA HIS A 430 10.63 -27.73 -10.84
C HIS A 430 11.29 -28.48 -12.01
N LYS A 431 10.77 -28.29 -13.24
CA LYS A 431 11.38 -28.86 -14.44
C LYS A 431 12.77 -28.28 -14.67
N TRP A 432 12.92 -26.95 -14.58
CA TRP A 432 14.21 -26.31 -14.83
C TRP A 432 15.24 -26.70 -13.76
N LEU A 433 14.85 -26.77 -12.49
CA LEU A 433 15.74 -27.25 -11.44
C LEU A 433 16.16 -28.71 -11.67
N ALA A 434 15.25 -29.57 -12.14
CA ALA A 434 15.59 -30.95 -12.50
C ALA A 434 16.60 -31.01 -13.67
N ASP A 435 16.36 -30.24 -14.73
CA ASP A 435 17.26 -30.13 -15.88
C ASP A 435 18.64 -29.58 -15.44
N LEU A 436 18.69 -28.62 -14.51
CA LEU A 436 19.94 -28.08 -13.95
C LEU A 436 20.67 -29.09 -13.06
N LYS A 437 19.95 -29.92 -12.29
CA LYS A 437 20.52 -31.01 -11.48
C LYS A 437 21.19 -32.07 -12.36
N GLU A 438 20.62 -32.37 -13.51
CA GLU A 438 21.20 -33.31 -14.48
C GLU A 438 22.46 -32.72 -15.13
N ASN A 439 22.39 -31.46 -15.57
CA ASN A 439 23.44 -30.85 -16.38
C ASN A 439 24.56 -30.19 -15.57
N SER A 440 24.33 -29.82 -14.31
CA SER A 440 25.29 -29.11 -13.45
C SER A 440 25.07 -29.42 -11.95
N PRO A 441 25.21 -30.70 -11.53
CA PRO A 441 24.89 -31.13 -10.17
C PRO A 441 25.70 -30.42 -9.08
N GLU A 442 26.98 -30.09 -9.35
CA GLU A 442 27.82 -29.37 -8.39
C GLU A 442 27.37 -27.91 -8.18
N CYS A 443 26.84 -27.26 -9.22
CA CYS A 443 26.26 -25.92 -9.10
C CYS A 443 25.00 -25.97 -8.23
N VAL A 444 24.12 -26.95 -8.47
CA VAL A 444 22.91 -27.10 -7.66
C VAL A 444 23.24 -27.43 -6.21
N LYS A 445 24.20 -28.32 -5.98
CA LYS A 445 24.68 -28.61 -4.62
C LYS A 445 25.21 -27.35 -3.93
N PHE A 446 25.91 -26.48 -4.64
CA PHE A 446 26.32 -25.19 -4.09
C PHE A 446 25.12 -24.31 -3.73
N LEU A 447 24.14 -24.16 -4.62
CA LEU A 447 22.90 -23.40 -4.36
C LEU A 447 22.12 -23.96 -3.16
N GLU A 448 22.06 -25.28 -2.98
CA GLU A 448 21.32 -25.94 -1.90
C GLU A 448 22.06 -25.98 -0.55
N THR A 449 23.39 -25.76 -0.52
CA THR A 449 24.20 -25.99 0.69
C THR A 449 25.07 -24.82 1.14
N ASP A 450 25.29 -23.79 0.31
CA ASP A 450 25.99 -22.59 0.76
C ASP A 450 25.14 -21.84 1.79
N LYS A 451 25.70 -21.59 2.97
CA LYS A 451 25.02 -20.94 4.10
C LYS A 451 24.52 -19.51 3.82
N ARG A 452 25.00 -18.88 2.74
CA ARG A 452 24.57 -17.54 2.31
C ARG A 452 23.32 -17.58 1.45
N ILE A 453 22.92 -18.77 0.99
CA ILE A 453 21.78 -18.98 0.11
C ILE A 453 20.68 -19.68 0.89
N THR A 454 19.50 -19.07 0.92
CA THR A 454 18.27 -19.68 1.42
C THR A 454 17.55 -20.35 0.26
N PHE A 455 17.38 -21.66 0.35
CA PHE A 455 16.53 -22.39 -0.59
C PHE A 455 15.08 -22.42 -0.07
N ASP A 456 14.23 -21.61 -0.69
CA ASP A 456 12.79 -21.65 -0.51
C ASP A 456 12.16 -22.59 -1.54
N LYS A 457 11.77 -23.77 -1.06
CA LYS A 457 11.18 -24.82 -1.89
C LYS A 457 9.67 -24.65 -1.93
N ALA A 458 9.15 -24.28 -3.09
CA ALA A 458 7.72 -24.07 -3.25
C ALA A 458 6.99 -25.42 -3.43
N GLU A 459 5.85 -25.59 -2.74
CA GLU A 459 4.97 -26.74 -2.97
C GLU A 459 4.41 -26.72 -4.41
N PHE A 460 4.14 -25.52 -4.94
CA PHE A 460 3.69 -25.27 -6.30
C PHE A 460 4.44 -24.07 -6.90
N GLY A 461 4.73 -24.10 -8.19
CA GLY A 461 5.32 -22.96 -8.92
C GLY A 461 6.84 -23.02 -9.00
N TYR A 462 7.52 -22.01 -8.44
CA TYR A 462 8.95 -21.76 -8.61
C TYR A 462 9.68 -21.91 -7.29
N ASP A 463 10.72 -22.72 -7.32
CA ASP A 463 11.74 -22.80 -6.30
C ASP A 463 12.61 -21.53 -6.34
N ALA A 464 12.94 -20.97 -5.18
CA ALA A 464 13.74 -19.76 -5.08
C ALA A 464 15.03 -20.00 -4.29
N PHE A 465 16.16 -19.58 -4.86
CA PHE A 465 17.45 -19.52 -4.18
C PHE A 465 17.75 -18.06 -3.89
N GLN A 466 17.46 -17.63 -2.67
CA GLN A 466 17.50 -16.25 -2.22
C GLN A 466 18.81 -15.97 -1.46
N PHE A 467 19.34 -14.76 -1.59
CA PHE A 467 20.54 -14.32 -0.86
C PHE A 467 20.51 -12.81 -0.65
N SER A 468 21.34 -12.31 0.28
CA SER A 468 21.39 -10.87 0.58
C SER A 468 22.03 -10.07 -0.56
N GLU A 469 21.70 -8.78 -0.66
CA GLU A 469 22.37 -7.82 -1.55
C GLU A 469 23.89 -7.78 -1.32
N THR A 470 24.33 -7.94 -0.06
CA THR A 470 25.76 -7.96 0.29
C THR A 470 26.46 -9.21 -0.25
N ASP A 471 25.80 -10.37 -0.25
CA ASP A 471 26.38 -11.63 -0.70
C ASP A 471 26.26 -11.83 -2.21
N ALA A 472 25.31 -11.15 -2.87
CA ALA A 472 25.01 -11.33 -4.29
C ALA A 472 26.25 -11.23 -5.20
N PRO A 473 27.13 -10.20 -5.11
CA PRO A 473 28.31 -10.10 -5.99
C PRO A 473 29.22 -11.33 -5.90
N ALA A 474 29.48 -11.83 -4.69
CA ALA A 474 30.37 -12.96 -4.45
C ALA A 474 29.76 -14.29 -4.93
N ILE A 475 28.46 -14.49 -4.70
CA ILE A 475 27.73 -15.68 -5.17
C ILE A 475 27.70 -15.71 -6.69
N LEU A 476 27.30 -14.61 -7.33
CA LEU A 476 27.22 -14.51 -8.78
C LEU A 476 28.59 -14.68 -9.45
N ALA A 477 29.64 -14.07 -8.90
CA ALA A 477 31.01 -14.23 -9.41
C ALA A 477 31.48 -15.68 -9.35
N LYS A 478 31.20 -16.37 -8.24
CA LYS A 478 31.53 -17.79 -8.08
C LYS A 478 30.79 -18.66 -9.10
N ILE A 479 29.49 -18.46 -9.30
CA ILE A 479 28.71 -19.23 -10.28
C ILE A 479 29.23 -19.01 -11.70
N LYS A 480 29.51 -17.74 -12.07
CA LYS A 480 30.08 -17.37 -13.38
C LYS A 480 31.44 -18.03 -13.63
N SER A 481 32.29 -18.08 -12.60
CA SER A 481 33.64 -18.66 -12.65
C SER A 481 33.62 -20.18 -12.72
N ASP A 482 32.93 -20.81 -11.77
CA ASP A 482 33.06 -22.25 -11.52
C ASP A 482 32.11 -23.07 -12.40
N TRP A 483 30.96 -22.50 -12.80
CA TRP A 483 29.94 -23.16 -13.60
C TRP A 483 29.40 -22.24 -14.72
N PRO A 484 30.24 -21.83 -15.69
CA PRO A 484 29.83 -20.89 -16.76
C PRO A 484 28.68 -21.40 -17.64
N ARG A 485 28.52 -22.73 -17.78
CA ARG A 485 27.35 -23.32 -18.46
C ARG A 485 26.08 -23.12 -17.65
N ALA A 486 26.12 -23.47 -16.36
CA ALA A 486 24.99 -23.25 -15.45
C ALA A 486 24.61 -21.77 -15.36
N TRP A 487 25.60 -20.87 -15.35
CA TRP A 487 25.34 -19.42 -15.39
C TRP A 487 24.56 -18.99 -16.64
N SER A 488 24.87 -19.55 -17.81
CA SER A 488 24.15 -19.23 -19.04
C SER A 488 22.66 -19.53 -18.94
N ASP A 489 22.29 -20.55 -18.18
CA ASP A 489 20.90 -20.89 -17.88
C ASP A 489 20.37 -20.00 -16.75
N LEU A 490 21.03 -20.01 -15.59
CA LEU A 490 20.60 -19.33 -14.37
C LEU A 490 20.38 -17.82 -14.52
N LYS A 491 21.15 -17.14 -15.39
CA LYS A 491 20.99 -15.70 -15.59
C LYS A 491 19.59 -15.30 -16.06
N ALA A 492 18.88 -16.17 -16.78
CA ALA A 492 17.52 -15.89 -17.26
C ALA A 492 16.45 -16.01 -16.16
N SER A 493 16.82 -16.63 -15.03
CA SER A 493 16.02 -16.78 -13.80
C SER A 493 16.49 -15.89 -12.65
N TYR A 494 17.52 -15.07 -12.85
CA TYR A 494 18.04 -14.19 -11.81
C TYR A 494 17.20 -12.90 -11.75
N TYR A 495 16.83 -12.51 -10.54
CA TYR A 495 16.09 -11.29 -10.25
C TYR A 495 16.78 -10.53 -9.13
N ASN A 496 17.02 -9.23 -9.36
CA ASN A 496 17.28 -8.24 -8.32
C ASN A 496 16.30 -7.08 -8.55
N ALA A 497 15.18 -7.10 -7.83
CA ALA A 497 14.06 -6.20 -8.12
C ALA A 497 14.44 -4.73 -7.91
N HIS A 498 15.12 -4.39 -6.80
CA HIS A 498 15.53 -3.01 -6.53
C HIS A 498 16.50 -2.48 -7.59
N GLU A 499 17.55 -3.25 -7.91
CA GLU A 499 18.54 -2.88 -8.92
C GLU A 499 17.89 -2.71 -10.30
N THR A 500 17.02 -3.65 -10.69
CA THR A 500 16.33 -3.60 -12.00
C THR A 500 15.39 -2.39 -12.10
N MET A 501 14.68 -2.07 -11.02
CA MET A 501 13.81 -0.88 -10.99
C MET A 501 14.63 0.41 -11.05
N ALA A 502 15.80 0.46 -10.39
CA ALA A 502 16.70 1.60 -10.44
C ALA A 502 17.32 1.77 -11.84
N ASP A 503 17.69 0.67 -12.50
CA ASP A 503 18.19 0.65 -13.87
C ASP A 503 17.15 1.19 -14.86
N VAL A 504 15.87 0.88 -14.67
CA VAL A 504 14.78 1.47 -15.47
C VAL A 504 14.72 2.99 -15.28
N LEU A 505 14.85 3.49 -14.05
CA LEU A 505 14.87 4.93 -13.78
C LEU A 505 16.11 5.59 -14.41
N GLY A 506 17.28 4.95 -14.31
CA GLY A 506 18.52 5.37 -14.97
C GLY A 506 18.35 5.47 -16.49
N HIS A 507 17.76 4.46 -17.11
CA HIS A 507 17.48 4.46 -18.55
C HIS A 507 16.52 5.60 -18.96
N LEU A 508 15.47 5.85 -18.17
CA LEU A 508 14.55 6.96 -18.43
C LEU A 508 15.25 8.32 -18.30
N TYR A 509 16.20 8.46 -17.37
CA TYR A 509 17.02 9.65 -17.26
C TYR A 509 17.93 9.83 -18.48
N ASP A 510 18.66 8.79 -18.88
CA ASP A 510 19.59 8.82 -20.02
C ASP A 510 18.90 9.14 -21.35
N THR A 511 17.64 8.73 -21.48
CA THR A 511 16.81 8.98 -22.66
C THR A 511 16.02 10.29 -22.59
N GLY A 512 16.11 11.02 -21.47
CA GLY A 512 15.45 12.31 -21.24
C GLY A 512 13.96 12.24 -20.90
N ALA A 513 13.42 11.04 -20.65
CA ALA A 513 12.05 10.86 -20.17
C ALA A 513 11.91 11.25 -18.69
N LEU A 514 12.97 11.05 -17.91
CA LEU A 514 13.18 11.71 -16.62
C LEU A 514 14.26 12.79 -16.78
N SER A 515 14.14 13.86 -16.01
CA SER A 515 15.16 14.91 -15.97
C SER A 515 15.25 15.51 -14.57
N TRP A 516 16.40 16.10 -14.27
CA TRP A 516 16.68 16.75 -13.00
C TRP A 516 16.48 18.27 -13.11
N ASP A 517 15.92 18.87 -12.08
CA ASP A 517 15.86 20.33 -11.91
C ASP A 517 16.90 20.75 -10.86
N ASP A 518 18.03 21.30 -11.33
CA ASP A 518 19.12 21.75 -10.46
C ASP A 518 18.73 22.92 -9.55
N ALA A 519 17.77 23.76 -9.94
CA ALA A 519 17.33 24.88 -9.11
C ALA A 519 16.47 24.40 -7.94
N GLY A 520 15.68 23.36 -8.18
CA GLY A 520 14.79 22.73 -7.22
C GLY A 520 15.41 21.61 -6.39
N ASN A 521 16.49 21.00 -6.89
CA ASN A 521 17.10 19.78 -6.36
C ASN A 521 16.13 18.60 -6.29
N TYR A 522 15.38 18.39 -7.37
CA TYR A 522 14.40 17.31 -7.50
C TYR A 522 14.23 16.86 -8.96
N LEU A 523 13.51 15.76 -9.19
CA LEU A 523 13.11 15.37 -10.56
C LEU A 523 12.05 16.32 -11.11
N SER A 524 12.23 16.73 -12.37
CA SER A 524 11.27 17.54 -13.12
C SER A 524 9.86 16.97 -13.03
N ARG A 525 8.90 17.81 -12.66
CA ARG A 525 7.51 17.40 -12.42
C ARG A 525 6.73 17.20 -13.72
N GLY A 526 5.81 16.25 -13.70
CA GLY A 526 4.94 15.89 -14.82
C GLY A 526 4.23 17.10 -15.45
N ALA A 527 3.98 17.02 -16.76
CA ALA A 527 3.48 18.15 -17.54
C ALA A 527 2.09 18.64 -17.10
N GLY A 528 1.83 19.93 -17.32
CA GLY A 528 0.53 20.57 -17.11
C GLY A 528 0.32 21.12 -15.70
N PRO A 529 -0.69 22.00 -15.54
CA PRO A 529 -0.91 22.74 -14.31
C PRO A 529 -1.34 21.83 -13.16
N CYS A 530 -1.15 22.32 -11.94
CA CYS A 530 -1.67 21.72 -10.72
C CYS A 530 -1.88 22.80 -9.65
N LYS A 531 -3.08 22.86 -9.07
CA LYS A 531 -3.44 23.79 -7.99
C LYS A 531 -3.75 23.08 -6.68
N PHE A 532 -3.32 21.81 -6.55
CA PHE A 532 -3.66 21.01 -5.39
C PHE A 532 -3.25 21.67 -4.08
N CYS A 533 -2.06 22.24 -3.95
CA CYS A 533 -1.61 22.80 -2.67
C CYS A 533 -2.10 24.24 -2.42
N VAL A 534 -2.59 24.94 -3.45
CA VAL A 534 -2.87 26.38 -3.46
C VAL A 534 -4.15 26.64 -4.26
N ASN A 535 -5.30 26.69 -3.60
CA ASN A 535 -6.60 26.90 -4.24
C ASN A 535 -7.61 27.62 -3.33
N THR A 536 -8.87 27.72 -3.74
CA THR A 536 -9.92 28.45 -3.00
C THR A 536 -10.45 27.72 -1.78
N HIS A 537 -10.26 26.40 -1.70
CA HIS A 537 -10.74 25.56 -0.60
C HIS A 537 -9.68 25.38 0.48
N TRP A 538 -8.41 25.26 0.09
CA TRP A 538 -7.29 25.20 1.02
C TRP A 538 -6.02 25.84 0.46
N GLN A 539 -5.13 26.21 1.38
CA GLN A 539 -3.89 26.94 1.13
C GLN A 539 -2.83 26.38 2.07
N PHE A 540 -2.01 25.44 1.58
CA PHE A 540 -0.98 24.83 2.41
C PHE A 540 0.10 25.86 2.77
N PRO A 541 0.63 25.84 4.00
CA PRO A 541 1.65 26.79 4.43
C PRO A 541 2.89 26.83 3.53
N GLU A 542 3.28 25.68 2.98
CA GLU A 542 4.46 25.52 2.12
C GLU A 542 4.18 25.91 0.66
N GLY A 543 2.91 26.07 0.27
CA GLY A 543 2.50 26.35 -1.10
C GLY A 543 2.82 25.21 -2.07
N CYS A 544 3.13 25.53 -3.32
CA CYS A 544 3.63 24.57 -4.30
C CYS A 544 5.03 25.00 -4.76
N PRO A 545 6.09 24.23 -4.47
CA PRO A 545 7.46 24.63 -4.81
C PRO A 545 7.81 24.42 -6.30
N TYR A 546 6.89 23.88 -7.09
CA TYR A 546 7.14 23.36 -8.43
C TYR A 546 6.67 24.26 -9.58
N GLY A 547 6.22 25.49 -9.29
CA GLY A 547 5.71 26.44 -10.29
C GLY A 547 4.41 26.00 -11.01
N LYS A 548 3.85 24.84 -10.68
CA LYS A 548 2.65 24.27 -11.31
C LYS A 548 1.39 25.13 -11.21
N PRO A 549 1.17 25.95 -10.17
CA PRO A 549 0.04 26.87 -10.13
C PRO A 549 0.12 28.01 -11.15
N ASP A 550 1.34 28.34 -11.62
CA ASP A 550 1.60 29.43 -12.57
C ASP A 550 1.42 29.00 -14.03
N GLU A 551 1.39 27.69 -14.29
CA GLU A 551 1.07 27.14 -15.60
C GLU A 551 -0.39 27.47 -16.01
N THR A 552 -0.65 27.56 -17.31
CA THR A 552 -2.00 27.89 -17.82
C THR A 552 -3.01 26.83 -17.37
N PRO A 553 -4.06 27.19 -16.62
CA PRO A 553 -5.05 26.23 -16.13
C PRO A 553 -5.78 25.52 -17.27
N LEU A 554 -6.04 24.24 -17.10
CA LEU A 554 -6.94 23.49 -17.98
C LEU A 554 -8.40 23.91 -17.73
N PRO A 555 -9.27 23.87 -18.75
CA PRO A 555 -10.70 24.05 -18.54
C PRO A 555 -11.25 23.05 -17.51
N ILE A 556 -12.10 23.51 -16.60
CA ILE A 556 -12.75 22.66 -15.60
C ILE A 556 -13.55 21.55 -16.32
N GLY A 557 -13.38 20.30 -15.87
CA GLY A 557 -14.00 19.12 -16.48
C GLY A 557 -13.32 18.59 -17.75
N PHE A 558 -12.26 19.23 -18.25
CA PHE A 558 -11.49 18.73 -19.40
C PHE A 558 -10.93 17.33 -19.13
N LEU A 559 -10.20 17.17 -18.02
CA LEU A 559 -9.59 15.88 -17.67
C LEU A 559 -10.66 14.81 -17.38
N ASP A 560 -11.85 15.17 -16.88
CA ASP A 560 -12.93 14.20 -16.68
C ASP A 560 -13.45 13.63 -17.99
N LYS A 561 -13.54 14.46 -19.03
CA LYS A 561 -13.89 14.01 -20.39
C LYS A 561 -12.82 13.10 -20.95
N VAL A 562 -11.53 13.45 -20.78
CA VAL A 562 -10.41 12.59 -21.17
C VAL A 562 -10.49 11.22 -20.46
N ALA A 563 -10.69 11.21 -19.14
CA ALA A 563 -10.85 9.97 -18.37
C ALA A 563 -12.04 9.14 -18.87
N ALA A 564 -13.17 9.79 -19.19
CA ALA A 564 -14.34 9.11 -19.73
C ALA A 564 -14.07 8.49 -21.11
N GLU A 565 -13.35 9.17 -22.01
CA GLU A 565 -12.98 8.62 -23.33
C GLU A 565 -12.01 7.44 -23.21
N ILE A 566 -10.99 7.55 -22.35
CA ILE A 566 -10.06 6.45 -22.06
C ILE A 566 -10.83 5.24 -21.51
N SER A 567 -11.69 5.43 -20.51
CA SER A 567 -12.51 4.34 -19.94
C SER A 567 -13.47 3.71 -20.96
N ALA A 568 -14.06 4.52 -21.85
CA ALA A 568 -14.98 4.03 -22.88
C ALA A 568 -14.26 3.19 -23.95
N THR A 569 -13.00 3.50 -24.23
CA THR A 569 -12.19 2.84 -25.27
C THR A 569 -11.18 1.83 -24.71
N GLY A 570 -11.05 1.74 -23.39
CA GLY A 570 -9.97 1.01 -22.71
C GLY A 570 -10.11 -0.51 -22.68
N LYS A 571 -11.33 -1.04 -22.84
CA LYS A 571 -11.57 -2.49 -22.85
C LYS A 571 -10.88 -3.13 -24.06
N GLY A 572 -9.79 -3.86 -23.78
CA GLY A 572 -8.99 -4.61 -24.76
C GLY A 572 -9.28 -6.11 -24.74
#